data_AF-A0A1G0VHY7-F1
#
_entry.id   AF-A0A1G0VHY7-F1
#
_cell.length_a   1.000
_cell.length_b   1.000
_cell.length_c   1.000
_cell.angle_alpha   90.00
_cell.angle_beta   90.00
_cell.angle_gamma   90.00
#
_symmetry.space_group_name_H-M   'P 1'
#
loop_
_entity.id
_entity.type
_entity.pdbx_description
1 polymer ?
#
loop_
_entity_poly.entity_id
_entity_poly.type
_entity_poly.pdbx_seq_one_letter_code
_entity_poly.pdbx_strand_id
1 'polypeptide(L)' 'MKIGRFTTKGRVTIPVELRRRYNLKPGTRINFFEEDNGIKIIPITTQLIYKNIGFLKGKDNLLKALQKEKIREREL' A
#
# COMPACT_ATOMS: atom_id res chain seq x y z
N MET A 1 -15.13 20.52 8.01
CA MET A 1 -15.18 20.05 6.60
C MET A 1 -14.38 21.04 5.76
N LYS A 2 -13.32 20.61 5.04
CA LYS A 2 -12.57 21.51 4.14
C LYS A 2 -12.91 21.14 2.70
N ILE A 3 -13.45 22.09 1.96
CA ILE A 3 -13.82 21.93 0.55
C ILE A 3 -12.62 22.36 -0.30
N GLY A 4 -12.23 21.53 -1.25
CA GLY A 4 -11.21 21.84 -2.25
C GLY A 4 -11.85 22.09 -3.61
N ARG A 5 -11.22 22.91 -4.44
CA ARG A 5 -11.60 23.07 -5.86
C ARG A 5 -10.52 22.46 -6.74
N PHE A 6 -10.93 21.87 -7.87
CA PHE A 6 -9.99 21.47 -8.91
C PHE A 6 -9.36 22.71 -9.56
N THR A 7 -8.06 22.66 -9.78
CA THR A 7 -7.37 23.64 -10.63
C THR A 7 -7.64 23.33 -12.11
N THR A 8 -7.35 24.29 -13.00
CA THR A 8 -7.49 24.13 -14.46
C THR A 8 -6.78 22.91 -15.04
N LYS A 9 -5.75 22.39 -14.36
CA LYS A 9 -5.00 21.18 -14.74
C LYS A 9 -5.52 19.90 -14.06
N GLY A 10 -6.71 19.91 -13.47
CA GLY A 10 -7.27 18.76 -12.76
C GLY A 10 -6.59 18.41 -11.44
N ARG A 11 -5.79 19.32 -10.86
CA ARG A 11 -5.10 19.08 -9.58
C ARG A 11 -5.94 19.56 -8.41
N VAL A 12 -5.97 18.78 -7.32
CA VAL A 12 -6.58 19.17 -6.03
C VAL A 12 -5.48 19.42 -5.01
N THR A 13 -5.62 20.51 -4.26
CA THR A 13 -4.68 20.85 -3.19
C THR A 13 -5.04 20.10 -1.92
N ILE A 14 -4.17 19.18 -1.49
CA ILE A 14 -4.30 18.49 -0.20
C ILE A 14 -3.96 19.47 0.93
N PRO A 15 -4.88 19.71 1.90
CA PRO A 15 -4.61 20.55 3.07
C PRO A 15 -3.39 20.12 3.87
N VAL A 16 -2.70 21.08 4.48
CA VAL A 16 -1.44 20.86 5.23
C VAL A 16 -1.61 19.83 6.36
N GLU A 17 -2.77 19.82 7.03
CA GLU A 17 -3.07 18.87 8.12
C GLU A 17 -3.05 17.41 7.66
N LEU A 18 -3.56 17.13 6.45
CA LEU A 18 -3.53 15.78 5.87
C LEU A 18 -2.12 15.44 5.38
N ARG A 19 -1.40 16.40 4.80
CA ARG A 19 0.00 16.20 4.40
C ARG A 19 0.88 15.81 5.59
N ARG A 20 0.71 16.47 6.75
CA ARG A 20 1.46 16.16 7.97
C ARG A 20 1.08 14.81 8.57
N ARG A 21 -0.23 14.52 8.69
CA ARG A 21 -0.70 13.23 9.25
C ARG A 21 -0.23 12.03 8.45
N TYR A 22 -0.24 12.11 7.13
CA TYR A 22 0.19 11.03 6.24
C TYR A 22 1.64 11.15 5.78
N ASN A 23 2.39 12.10 6.35
CA ASN A 23 3.81 12.36 6.05
C ASN A 23 4.12 12.44 4.54
N LEU A 24 3.23 13.09 3.79
CA LEU A 24 3.32 13.22 2.33
C LEU A 24 4.44 14.18 1.95
N LYS A 25 5.45 13.68 1.25
CA LYS A 25 6.55 14.47 0.67
C LYS A 25 6.33 14.71 -0.82
N PRO A 26 6.84 15.81 -1.40
CA PRO A 26 6.91 15.95 -2.85
C PRO A 26 7.57 14.71 -3.49
N GLY A 27 6.97 14.16 -4.54
CA GLY A 27 7.45 12.92 -5.19
C GLY A 27 6.95 11.62 -4.58
N THR A 28 6.13 11.65 -3.51
CA THR A 28 5.49 10.44 -2.97
C THR A 28 4.58 9.82 -4.02
N ARG A 29 4.76 8.53 -4.31
CA ARG A 29 3.86 7.77 -5.19
C ARG A 29 2.53 7.55 -4.48
N ILE A 30 1.45 7.61 -5.23
CA ILE A 30 0.09 7.54 -4.71
C ILE A 30 -0.68 6.54 -5.55
N ASN A 31 -1.51 5.71 -4.91
CA ASN A 31 -2.46 4.87 -5.60
C ASN A 31 -3.87 5.44 -5.48
N PHE A 32 -4.60 5.40 -6.59
CA PHE A 32 -6.00 5.80 -6.66
C PHE A 32 -6.86 4.55 -6.67
N PHE A 33 -7.85 4.51 -5.79
CA PHE A 33 -8.88 3.49 -5.78
C PHE A 33 -10.23 4.16 -5.93
N GLU A 34 -11.07 3.58 -6.76
CA GLU A 34 -12.46 3.98 -6.92
C GLU A 34 -13.28 3.19 -5.89
N GLU A 35 -13.96 3.90 -5.00
CA GLU A 35 -14.95 3.34 -4.08
C GLU A 35 -16.32 3.97 -4.41
N ASP A 36 -17.42 3.31 -4.05
CA ASP A 36 -18.78 3.73 -4.41
C ASP A 36 -19.11 5.18 -3.99
N ASN A 37 -18.47 5.66 -2.92
CA ASN A 37 -18.69 6.99 -2.34
C ASN A 37 -17.57 8.00 -2.65
N GLY A 38 -16.61 7.65 -3.52
CA GLY A 38 -15.58 8.58 -3.98
C GLY A 38 -14.21 7.94 -4.22
N ILE A 39 -13.22 8.82 -4.43
CA ILE A 39 -11.85 8.39 -4.76
C ILE A 39 -11.02 8.30 -3.49
N LYS A 40 -10.50 7.10 -3.21
CA LYS A 40 -9.58 6.86 -2.11
C LYS A 40 -8.14 6.98 -2.59
N ILE A 41 -7.39 7.79 -1.86
CA ILE A 41 -6.01 8.13 -2.17
C ILE A 41 -5.12 7.52 -1.11
N ILE A 42 -4.32 6.52 -1.48
CA ILE A 42 -3.40 5.84 -0.56
C ILE A 42 -1.95 6.14 -0.97
N PRO A 43 -1.15 6.79 -0.12
CA PRO A 43 0.26 7.01 -0.41
C PRO A 43 1.06 5.71 -0.30
N ILE A 44 1.89 5.44 -1.29
CA ILE A 44 2.87 4.36 -1.27
C ILE A 44 4.16 4.93 -0.66
N THR A 45 4.19 4.96 0.67
CA THR A 45 5.38 5.40 1.40
C THR A 45 6.31 4.22 1.62
N THR A 46 7.62 4.46 1.64
CA THR A 46 8.64 3.47 2.01
C THR A 46 8.33 2.77 3.33
N GLN A 47 7.71 3.48 4.28
CA GLN A 47 7.22 2.94 5.56
C GLN A 47 6.10 1.91 5.40
N LEU A 48 5.20 2.09 4.44
CA LEU A 48 4.15 1.12 4.11
C LEU A 48 4.77 -0.17 3.57
N ILE A 49 5.79 -0.04 2.71
CA ILE A 49 6.53 -1.18 2.16
C ILE A 49 7.26 -1.92 3.28
N TYR A 50 8.04 -1.22 4.11
CA TYR A 50 8.75 -1.83 5.25
C TYR A 50 7.82 -2.50 6.26
N LYS A 51 6.64 -1.95 6.52
CA LYS A 51 5.65 -2.56 7.42
C LYS A 51 5.07 -3.87 6.86
N ASN A 52 4.99 -4.00 5.55
CA ASN A 52 4.45 -5.20 4.89
C ASN A 52 5.52 -6.27 4.62
N ILE A 53 6.81 -5.90 4.67
CA ILE A 53 7.91 -6.87 4.58
C ILE A 53 7.82 -7.83 5.77
N GLY A 54 7.68 -9.13 5.46
CA GLY A 54 7.58 -10.17 6.49
C GLY A 54 6.17 -10.38 7.05
N PHE A 55 5.14 -9.72 6.52
CA PHE A 55 3.74 -9.96 6.92
C PHE A 55 3.31 -11.43 6.75
N LEU A 56 3.86 -12.12 5.76
CA LEU A 56 3.64 -13.55 5.50
C LEU A 56 4.71 -14.47 6.13
N LYS A 57 5.59 -13.93 7.00
CA LYS A 57 6.67 -14.69 7.65
C LYS A 57 6.12 -15.42 8.88
N GLY A 58 5.15 -16.30 8.67
CA GLY A 58 4.50 -17.12 9.70
C GLY A 58 5.20 -18.48 9.90
N LYS A 59 4.69 -19.29 10.84
CA LYS A 59 5.16 -20.67 11.05
C LYS A 59 4.99 -21.52 9.78
N ASP A 60 3.91 -21.26 9.03
CA ASP A 60 3.52 -21.96 7.81
C ASP A 60 3.99 -21.22 6.54
N ASN A 61 5.29 -20.92 6.49
CA ASN A 61 5.90 -20.31 5.30
C ASN A 61 5.63 -21.20 4.06
N LEU A 62 5.14 -20.59 2.98
CA LEU A 62 4.89 -21.24 1.68
C LEU A 62 6.11 -22.06 1.21
N LEU A 63 7.31 -21.54 1.46
CA LEU A 63 8.58 -22.18 1.11
C LEU A 63 8.81 -23.51 1.86
N LYS A 64 8.39 -23.59 3.14
CA LYS A 64 8.45 -24.84 3.92
C LYS A 64 7.42 -25.86 3.44
N ALA A 65 6.22 -25.41 3.06
CA ALA A 65 5.20 -26.28 2.48
C ALA A 65 5.69 -26.88 1.17
N LEU A 66 6.25 -26.05 0.29
CA LEU A 66 6.84 -26.47 -0.99
C LEU A 66 8.03 -27.43 -0.81
N GLN A 67 8.87 -27.21 0.21
CA GLN A 67 9.97 -28.13 0.54
C GLN A 67 9.46 -29.49 1.00
N LYS A 68 8.40 -29.54 1.82
CA LYS A 68 7.78 -30.80 2.25
C LYS A 68 7.19 -31.58 1.07
N GLU A 69 6.51 -30.90 0.16
CA GLU A 69 6.00 -31.54 -1.06
C GLU A 69 7.12 -32.12 -1.92
N LYS A 70 8.21 -31.37 -2.13
CA LYS A 70 9.37 -31.87 -2.90
C LYS A 70 10.08 -33.06 -2.28
N ILE A 71 10.13 -33.13 -0.95
CA ILE A 71 10.69 -34.30 -0.25
C ILE A 71 9.77 -35.50 -0.46
N ARG A 72 8.45 -35.30 -0.34
CA ARG A 72 7.45 -36.34 -0.54
C ARG A 72 7.42 -36.90 -1.97
N GLU A 73 7.61 -36.05 -2.98
CA GLU A 73 7.79 -36.47 -4.37
C GLU A 73 9.06 -37.29 -4.60
N ARG A 74 10.12 -37.05 -3.81
CA ARG A 74 11.40 -37.77 -3.93
C ARG A 74 11.41 -39.14 -3.25
N GLU A 75 10.51 -39.35 -2.28
CA GLU A 75 10.37 -40.60 -1.54
C GLU A 75 9.34 -41.56 -2.17
N LEU A 76 8.61 -41.11 -3.20
CA LEU A 76 7.75 -41.90 -4.09
C LEU A 76 8.55 -42.40 -5.30
#